data_AF-A0A199UP47-F1
#
_entry.id   AF-A0A199UP47-F1
#
_cell.length_a   1.000
_cell.length_b   1.000
_cell.length_c   1.000
_cell.angle_alpha   90.00
_cell.angle_beta   90.00
_cell.angle_gamma   90.00
#
_symmetry.space_group_name_H-M   'P 1'
#
loop_
_entity.id
_entity.type
_entity.pdbx_description
1 polymer ?
#
loop_
_entity_poly.entity_id
_entity_poly.type
_entity_poly.pdbx_seq_one_letter_code
_entity_poly.pdbx_strand_id
1 'polypeptide(L)'
;KEPVLVTANTILSILAADYPVEKLSCYVSDDGGALLTFEAMAEAASFANLWVPFCRKHGIEPRNPESYFSLKRDPYKNKVKPDSSRTEARQERFAGFYPPASDAYHAREEIQAMNKQREKAGMDERLN
;
A
#
# COMPACT_ATOMS: atom_id res chain seq x y z
N LYS A 1 -11.09 -0.69 -9.37
CA LYS A 1 -9.63 -0.56 -9.65
C LYS A 1 -8.93 -0.95 -8.36
N GLU A 2 -8.09 -1.99 -8.36
CA GLU A 2 -7.39 -2.40 -7.14
C GLU A 2 -6.46 -1.28 -6.66
N PRO A 3 -6.35 -1.07 -5.35
CA PRO A 3 -5.41 -0.10 -4.81
C PRO A 3 -4.00 -0.61 -5.08
N VAL A 4 -3.17 0.21 -5.75
CA VAL A 4 -1.76 -0.11 -6.05
C VAL A 4 -0.98 -0.52 -4.78
N LEU A 5 -1.35 0.06 -3.63
CA LEU A 5 -0.82 -0.28 -2.31
C LEU A 5 -1.09 -1.74 -1.90
N VAL A 6 -2.30 -2.25 -2.17
CA VAL A 6 -2.68 -3.63 -1.85
C VAL A 6 -1.87 -4.62 -2.68
N THR A 7 -1.71 -4.35 -3.98
CA THR A 7 -0.87 -5.16 -4.87
C THR A 7 0.57 -5.21 -4.37
N ALA A 8 1.15 -4.07 -3.99
CA ALA A 8 2.50 -4.00 -3.47
C ALA A 8 2.68 -4.73 -2.12
N ASN A 9 1.76 -4.54 -1.17
CA ASN A 9 1.78 -5.26 0.11
C ASN A 9 1.68 -6.79 -0.11
N THR A 10 0.92 -7.22 -1.11
CA THR A 10 0.79 -8.64 -1.48
C THR A 10 2.10 -9.18 -2.04
N ILE A 11 2.75 -8.46 -2.97
CA ILE A 11 4.06 -8.85 -3.52
C ILE A 11 5.10 -8.98 -2.40
N LEU A 12 5.16 -8.01 -1.48
CA LEU A 12 6.08 -8.06 -0.34
C LEU A 12 5.81 -9.27 0.56
N SER A 13 4.55 -9.61 0.79
CA SER A 13 4.16 -10.81 1.54
C SER A 13 4.56 -12.10 0.83
N ILE A 14 4.42 -12.17 -0.50
CA ILE A 14 4.84 -13.32 -1.31
C ILE A 14 6.35 -13.48 -1.24
N LEU A 15 7.11 -12.40 -1.50
CA LEU A 15 8.58 -12.42 -1.49
C LEU A 15 9.16 -12.76 -0.11
N ALA A 16 8.44 -12.44 0.97
CA ALA A 16 8.84 -12.76 2.33
C ALA A 16 8.48 -14.19 2.76
N ALA A 17 7.76 -14.97 1.93
CA ALA A 17 7.36 -16.33 2.25
C ALA A 17 8.55 -17.21 2.65
N ASP A 18 8.29 -18.16 3.55
CA ASP A 18 9.28 -19.15 3.96
C ASP A 18 9.45 -20.23 2.89
N TYR A 19 10.11 -19.84 1.81
CA TYR A 19 10.40 -20.68 0.66
C TYR A 19 11.82 -20.42 0.16
N PRO A 20 12.53 -21.45 -0.36
CA PRO A 20 13.89 -21.27 -0.87
C PRO A 20 13.94 -20.18 -1.94
N VAL A 21 14.91 -19.26 -1.80
CA VAL A 21 15.02 -18.05 -2.65
C VAL A 21 15.20 -18.39 -4.13
N GLU A 22 15.93 -19.47 -4.41
CA GLU A 22 16.21 -19.95 -5.75
C GLU A 22 15.00 -20.59 -6.42
N LYS A 23 13.92 -20.82 -5.67
CA LYS A 23 12.66 -21.41 -6.16
C LYS A 23 11.48 -20.45 -6.10
N LEU A 24 11.64 -19.28 -5.46
CA LEU A 24 10.60 -18.28 -5.32
C LEU A 24 10.74 -17.24 -6.43
N SER A 25 9.69 -17.06 -7.21
CA SER A 25 9.63 -16.02 -8.25
C SER A 25 8.22 -15.43 -8.25
N CYS A 26 8.13 -14.10 -8.25
CA CYS A 26 6.85 -13.38 -8.30
C CYS A 26 6.72 -12.68 -9.65
N TYR A 27 5.69 -13.05 -10.41
CA TYR A 27 5.35 -12.42 -11.68
C TYR A 27 4.11 -11.56 -11.51
N VAL A 28 4.14 -10.35 -12.08
CA VAL A 28 3.04 -9.39 -11.99
C VAL A 28 2.69 -8.95 -13.41
N SER A 29 1.39 -8.97 -13.73
CA SER A 29 0.86 -8.53 -15.01
C SER A 29 -0.07 -7.34 -14.76
N ASP A 30 0.10 -6.26 -15.53
CA ASP A 30 -0.74 -5.07 -15.48
C ASP A 30 -1.29 -4.78 -16.89
N ASP A 31 -2.57 -5.07 -17.10
CA ASP A 31 -3.27 -4.81 -18.38
C ASP A 31 -3.44 -3.31 -18.66
N GLY A 32 -3.36 -2.46 -17.62
CA GLY A 32 -3.55 -1.02 -17.74
C GLY A 32 -2.28 -0.25 -18.08
N GLY A 33 -1.10 -0.86 -17.93
CA GLY A 33 0.20 -0.24 -18.22
C GLY A 33 0.41 1.12 -17.56
N ALA A 34 -0.18 1.36 -16.38
CA ALA A 34 -0.20 2.68 -15.79
C ALA A 34 1.17 3.01 -15.16
N LEU A 35 1.73 4.19 -15.47
CA LEU A 35 3.02 4.61 -14.92
C LEU A 35 3.05 4.56 -13.38
N LEU A 36 1.95 4.92 -12.74
CA LEU A 36 1.80 4.84 -11.28
C LEU A 36 1.98 3.41 -10.74
N THR A 37 1.44 2.40 -11.45
CA THR A 37 1.63 0.99 -11.07
C THR A 37 3.10 0.62 -11.20
N PHE A 38 3.75 1.02 -12.29
CA PHE A 38 5.16 0.73 -12.51
C PHE A 38 6.07 1.34 -11.42
N GLU A 39 5.88 2.62 -11.08
CA GLU A 39 6.64 3.30 -10.02
C GLU A 39 6.42 2.62 -8.66
N ALA A 40 5.19 2.20 -8.36
CA ALA A 40 4.89 1.49 -7.12
C ALA A 40 5.56 0.11 -7.03
N MET A 41 5.56 -0.64 -8.14
CA MET A 41 6.23 -1.95 -8.17
C MET A 41 7.75 -1.79 -8.05
N ALA A 42 8.33 -0.75 -8.65
CA ALA A 42 9.74 -0.43 -8.51
C ALA A 42 10.11 -0.11 -7.05
N GLU A 43 9.31 0.71 -6.37
CA GLU A 43 9.55 1.01 -4.96
C GLU A 43 9.28 -0.20 -4.05
N ALA A 44 8.27 -1.02 -4.34
CA ALA A 44 8.02 -2.27 -3.61
C ALA A 44 9.21 -3.23 -3.74
N ALA A 45 9.78 -3.38 -4.94
CA ALA A 45 10.99 -4.17 -5.15
C ALA A 45 12.20 -3.61 -4.38
N SER A 46 12.35 -2.28 -4.34
CA SER A 46 13.37 -1.60 -3.53
C SER A 46 13.19 -1.86 -2.04
N PHE A 47 11.95 -1.83 -1.55
CA PHE A 47 11.62 -2.09 -0.15
C PHE A 47 11.77 -3.57 0.23
N ALA A 48 11.54 -4.51 -0.69
CA ALA A 48 11.71 -5.95 -0.45
C ALA A 48 13.13 -6.28 0.08
N ASN A 49 14.16 -5.55 -0.37
CA ASN A 49 15.55 -5.70 0.12
C ASN A 49 15.70 -5.43 1.63
N LEU A 50 14.80 -4.65 2.22
CA LEU A 50 14.74 -4.41 3.67
C LEU A 50 13.75 -5.35 4.36
N TRP A 51 12.55 -5.49 3.79
CA TRP A 51 11.45 -6.24 4.39
C TRP A 51 11.69 -7.75 4.44
N VAL A 52 12.17 -8.37 3.35
CA VAL A 52 12.32 -9.83 3.28
C VAL A 52 13.37 -10.35 4.28
N PRO A 53 14.58 -9.76 4.39
CA PRO A 53 15.54 -10.16 5.42
C PRO A 53 15.02 -9.91 6.84
N PHE A 54 14.31 -8.79 7.07
CA PHE A 54 13.67 -8.49 8.35
C PHE A 54 12.67 -9.58 8.74
N CYS A 55 11.79 -9.97 7.82
CA CYS A 55 10.80 -11.03 8.06
C CYS A 55 11.44 -12.35 8.45
N ARG A 56 12.45 -12.79 7.70
CA ARG A 56 13.12 -14.09 7.92
C ARG A 56 13.94 -14.11 9.19
N LYS A 57 14.69 -13.03 9.47
CA LYS A 57 15.54 -12.90 10.64
C LYS A 57 14.74 -12.93 11.95
N HIS A 58 13.53 -12.35 11.94
CA HIS A 58 12.72 -12.19 13.15
C HIS A 58 11.49 -13.10 13.19
N GLY A 59 11.26 -13.92 12.16
CA GLY A 59 10.09 -14.80 12.09
C GLY A 59 8.77 -14.02 12.08
N ILE A 60 8.71 -12.92 11.33
CA ILE A 60 7.59 -11.98 11.33
C ILE A 60 6.32 -12.63 10.77
N GLU A 61 5.21 -12.47 11.50
CA GLU A 61 3.87 -12.80 11.04
C GLU A 61 2.85 -11.75 11.52
N PRO A 62 1.92 -11.31 10.64
CA PRO A 62 1.82 -11.65 9.22
C PRO A 62 2.93 -11.00 8.38
N ARG A 63 3.29 -11.62 7.25
CA ARG A 63 4.33 -11.09 6.31
C ARG A 63 3.86 -9.91 5.44
N ASN A 64 2.58 -9.59 5.48
CA ASN A 64 2.06 -8.38 4.86
C ASN A 64 2.45 -7.18 5.74
N PRO A 65 3.23 -6.19 5.24
CA PRO A 65 3.73 -5.10 6.06
C PRO A 65 2.62 -4.26 6.71
N GLU A 66 1.61 -3.87 5.93
CA GLU A 66 0.47 -3.10 6.43
C GLU A 66 -0.28 -3.85 7.54
N SER A 67 -0.52 -5.15 7.34
CA SER A 67 -1.17 -5.99 8.34
C SER A 67 -0.34 -6.12 9.60
N TYR A 68 0.99 -6.28 9.47
CA TYR A 68 1.92 -6.39 10.60
C TYR A 68 1.94 -5.12 11.45
N PHE A 69 2.16 -3.96 10.82
CA PHE A 69 2.22 -2.68 11.54
C PHE A 69 0.86 -2.22 12.07
N SER A 70 -0.24 -2.73 11.52
CA SER A 70 -1.60 -2.50 12.05
C SER A 70 -1.91 -3.33 13.31
N LEU A 71 -1.06 -4.28 13.70
CA LEU A 71 -1.27 -5.06 14.92
C LEU A 71 -1.10 -4.18 16.17
N LYS A 72 -2.16 -4.09 16.99
CA LYS A 72 -2.16 -3.36 18.28
C LYS A 72 -1.11 -3.89 19.29
N ARG A 73 -0.69 -5.15 19.13
CA ARG A 73 0.41 -5.76 19.87
C ARG A 73 1.36 -6.38 18.86
N ASP A 74 2.56 -5.81 18.74
CA ASP A 74 3.66 -6.49 18.08
C ASP A 74 4.15 -7.60 19.02
N PRO A 75 4.09 -8.89 18.62
CA PRO A 75 4.57 -10.02 19.43
C PRO A 75 6.06 -9.91 19.81
N TYR A 76 6.81 -9.03 19.14
CA TYR A 76 8.24 -8.78 19.28
C TYR A 76 8.60 -7.37 19.77
N LYS A 77 7.63 -6.52 20.15
CA LYS A 77 7.83 -5.13 20.63
C LYS A 77 8.76 -5.00 21.85
N ASN A 78 9.09 -6.10 22.54
CA ASN A 78 10.02 -6.11 23.67
C ASN A 78 11.48 -6.47 23.29
N LYS A 79 11.78 -6.68 22.00
CA LYS A 79 13.14 -6.99 21.50
C LYS A 79 13.67 -5.94 20.51
N VAL A 80 13.09 -4.74 20.49
CA VAL A 80 13.27 -3.71 19.45
C VAL A 80 14.76 -3.47 19.16
N LYS A 81 15.20 -3.97 17.99
CA LYS A 81 16.47 -3.63 17.38
C LYS A 81 16.25 -2.48 16.39
N PRO A 82 17.25 -1.65 16.10
CA PRO A 82 17.13 -0.49 15.20
C PRO A 82 16.59 -0.80 13.79
N ASP A 83 16.62 -2.06 13.32
CA ASP A 83 16.10 -2.44 11.99
C ASP A 83 14.57 -2.34 11.86
N SER A 84 13.80 -2.49 12.94
CA SER A 84 12.33 -2.37 12.91
C SER A 84 11.87 -0.95 12.64
N SER A 85 12.45 0.04 13.32
CA SER A 85 12.09 1.46 13.16
C SER A 85 12.33 1.97 11.74
N ARG A 86 13.43 1.52 11.10
CA ARG A 86 13.74 1.85 9.71
C ARG A 86 12.72 1.23 8.74
N THR A 87 12.25 0.03 9.06
CA THR A 87 11.29 -0.72 8.25
C THR A 87 9.89 -0.10 8.36
N GLU A 88 9.47 0.28 9.56
CA GLU A 88 8.22 1.00 9.83
C GLU A 88 8.19 2.36 9.12
N ALA A 89 9.24 3.17 9.28
CA ALA A 89 9.34 4.46 8.59
C ALA A 89 9.34 4.31 7.06
N ARG A 90 9.86 3.20 6.53
CA ARG A 90 9.82 2.93 5.09
C ARG A 90 8.43 2.49 4.63
N GLN A 91 7.71 1.70 5.43
CA GLN A 91 6.32 1.37 5.16
C GLN A 91 5.42 2.62 5.16
N GLU A 92 5.59 3.52 6.12
CA GLU A 92 4.81 4.77 6.18
C GLU A 92 5.08 5.65 4.94
N ARG A 93 6.35 5.80 4.54
CA ARG A 93 6.70 6.53 3.31
C ARG A 93 6.09 5.89 2.06
N PHE A 94 6.12 4.56 2.00
CA PHE A 94 5.54 3.80 0.90
C PHE A 94 4.02 4.01 0.83
N ALA A 95 3.32 3.86 1.95
CA ALA A 95 1.87 4.09 2.03
C ALA A 95 1.49 5.55 1.78
N GLY A 96 2.27 6.52 2.24
CA GLY A 96 2.01 7.94 2.06
C GLY A 96 2.06 8.41 0.60
N PHE A 97 2.74 7.68 -0.29
CA PHE A 97 2.77 7.98 -1.72
C PHE A 97 1.50 7.51 -2.44
N TYR A 98 0.81 6.51 -1.90
CA TYR A 98 -0.39 5.90 -2.50
C TYR A 98 -1.55 6.05 -1.51
N PRO A 99 -2.32 7.17 -1.55
CA PRO A 99 -3.43 7.35 -0.64
C PRO A 99 -4.37 6.14 -0.70
N PRO A 100 -5.02 5.77 0.43
CA PRO A 100 -5.95 4.67 0.45
C PRO A 100 -6.96 4.84 -0.68
N ALA A 101 -7.17 3.80 -1.49
CA ALA A 101 -8.10 3.91 -2.62
C ALA A 101 -9.52 4.26 -2.16
N SER A 102 -9.89 3.94 -0.90
CA SER A 102 -11.14 4.37 -0.27
C SER A 102 -11.22 5.89 -0.19
N ASP A 103 -10.18 6.55 0.32
CA ASP A 103 -10.15 8.00 0.50
C ASP A 103 -10.19 8.72 -0.86
N ALA A 104 -9.46 8.20 -1.85
CA ALA A 104 -9.48 8.73 -3.21
C ALA A 104 -10.84 8.53 -3.92
N TYR A 105 -11.56 7.44 -3.61
CA TYR A 105 -12.89 7.19 -4.13
C TYR A 105 -13.93 8.10 -3.47
N HIS A 106 -13.94 8.18 -2.14
CA HIS A 106 -14.82 9.06 -1.38
C HIS A 106 -14.64 10.53 -1.77
N ALA A 107 -13.39 11.00 -1.88
CA ALA A 107 -13.11 12.36 -2.32
C ALA A 107 -13.66 12.65 -3.74
N ARG A 108 -13.62 11.67 -4.64
CA ARG A 108 -14.20 11.81 -5.99
C ARG A 108 -15.72 11.86 -5.97
N GLU A 109 -16.37 11.03 -5.16
CA GLU A 109 -17.83 11.07 -4.98
C GLU A 109 -18.28 12.41 -4.39
N GLU A 110 -17.57 12.92 -3.38
CA GLU A 110 -17.85 14.23 -2.78
C GLU A 110 -17.72 15.37 -3.78
N ILE A 111 -16.64 15.39 -4.58
CA ILE A 111 -16.44 16.39 -5.63
C ILE A 111 -17.55 16.31 -6.69
N GLN A 112 -17.96 15.11 -7.09
CA GLN A 112 -19.06 14.93 -8.06
C GLN A 112 -20.41 15.38 -7.48
N ALA A 113 -20.68 15.06 -6.22
CA ALA A 113 -21.89 15.49 -5.52
C ALA A 113 -21.95 17.02 -5.39
N MET A 114 -20.83 17.66 -5.01
CA MET A 114 -20.71 19.12 -4.95
C MET A 114 -20.92 19.77 -6.32
N ASN A 115 -20.33 19.24 -7.38
CA ASN A 115 -20.48 19.79 -8.73
C ASN A 115 -21.95 19.70 -9.21
N LYS A 116 -22.63 18.58 -8.96
CA LYS A 116 -24.08 18.45 -9.25
C LYS A 116 -24.93 19.43 -8.47
N GLN A 117 -24.63 19.68 -7.19
CA GLN A 117 -25.35 20.66 -6.38
C GLN A 117 -25.16 22.08 -6.92
N ARG A 118 -23.94 22.43 -7.34
CA ARG A 118 -23.64 23.74 -7.93
C ARG A 118 -24.33 23.95 -9.27
N GLU A 119 -24.39 22.93 -10.12
CA GLU A 119 -25.13 22.99 -11.39
C GLU A 119 -26.63 23.18 -11.15
N LYS A 120 -27.21 22.46 -10.17
CA LYS A 120 -28.62 22.56 -9.83
C LYS A 120 -28.97 23.95 -9.27
N ALA A 121 -28.15 24.47 -8.36
CA ALA A 121 -28.31 25.82 -7.81
C ALA A 121 -28.16 26.90 -8.90
N GLY A 122 -27.21 26.74 -9.82
CA GLY A 122 -27.04 27.65 -10.96
C GLY A 122 -28.15 27.55 -12.02
N MET A 123 -28.87 26.43 -12.10
CA MET A 123 -30.08 26.30 -12.92
C MET A 123 -31.27 26.99 -12.25
N ASP A 124 -31.45 26.83 -10.94
CA ASP A 124 -32.52 27.48 -10.19
C ASP A 124 -32.37 29.02 -10.19
N GLU A 125 -31.14 29.55 -10.16
CA GLU A 125 -30.88 31.00 -10.31
C GLU A 125 -31.15 31.54 -11.73
N ARG A 126 -31.11 30.70 -12.78
CA ARG A 126 -31.38 31.12 -14.17
C ARG A 126 -32.86 31.03 -14.55
N LEU A 127 -33.67 30.39 -13.71
CA LEU A 127 -35.11 30.17 -13.91
C LEU A 127 -35.98 31.18 -13.12
N ASN A 128 -35.36 32.07 -12.35
CA ASN A 128 -35.99 33.24 -11.70
C ASN A 128 -35.63 34.53 -12.44
#